data_AF-A0A7J3X836-F1
#
_entry.id   AF-A0A7J3X836-F1
#
_cell.length_a   1.000
_cell.length_b   1.000
_cell.length_c   1.000
_cell.angle_alpha   90.00
_cell.angle_beta   90.00
_cell.angle_gamma   90.00
#
_symmetry.space_group_name_H-M   'P 1'
#
loop_
_entity.id
_entity.type
_entity.pdbx_description
1 polymer ?
#
loop_
_entity_poly.entity_id
_entity_poly.type
_entity_poly.pdbx_seq_one_letter_code
_entity_poly.pdbx_strand_id
1 'polypeptide(L)' 'MRRGTITISAELKRKLDMLRGGRTWEEFLTELLNTALDAKMRELEVFLRETAGRRDLPFERLELRLRGGDGSGSG' A
#
# COMPACT_ATOMS: atom_id res chain seq x y z
N MET A 1 1.52 -17.37 10.62
CA MET A 1 1.61 -15.90 10.56
C MET A 1 2.25 -15.36 11.83
N ARG A 2 3.19 -14.43 11.74
CA ARG A 2 3.76 -13.76 12.92
C ARG A 2 2.76 -12.72 13.42
N ARG A 3 2.38 -12.79 14.69
CA ARG A 3 1.49 -11.81 15.34
C ARG A 3 2.33 -10.70 15.95
N GLY A 4 1.82 -9.48 15.89
CA GLY A 4 2.44 -8.31 16.51
C GLY A 4 1.38 -7.43 17.17
N THR A 5 1.80 -6.62 18.14
CA THR A 5 0.95 -5.63 18.79
C THR A 5 1.36 -4.25 18.32
N ILE A 6 0.40 -3.43 17.95
CA ILE A 6 0.60 -2.00 17.67
C ILE A 6 0.01 -1.18 18.81
N THR A 7 0.74 -0.16 19.24
CA THR A 7 0.26 0.79 20.24
C THR A 7 -0.30 2.00 19.51
N ILE A 8 -1.53 2.38 19.86
CA ILE A 8 -2.24 3.52 19.28
C ILE A 8 -2.84 4.38 20.39
N SER A 9 -3.14 5.64 20.09
CA SER A 9 -3.86 6.50 21.04
C SER A 9 -5.28 5.97 21.28
N ALA A 10 -5.80 6.23 22.49
CA ALA A 10 -7.16 5.84 22.84
C ALA A 10 -8.21 6.48 21.92
N GLU A 11 -7.95 7.71 21.45
CA GLU A 11 -8.82 8.39 20.50
C GLU A 11 -8.85 7.69 19.14
N LEU A 12 -7.68 7.32 18.61
CA LEU A 12 -7.60 6.58 17.36
C LEU A 12 -8.30 5.23 17.48
N LYS A 13 -8.10 4.50 18.57
CA LYS A 13 -8.81 3.24 18.83
C LYS A 13 -10.33 3.42 18.77
N ARG A 14 -10.88 4.48 19.39
CA ARG A 14 -12.33 4.76 19.36
C ARG A 14 -12.84 4.99 17.95
N LYS A 15 -12.13 5.80 17.15
CA LYS A 15 -12.49 6.05 15.74
C LYS A 15 -12.45 4.77 14.91
N LEU A 16 -11.42 3.95 15.11
CA LEU A 16 -11.29 2.66 14.43
C LEU A 16 -12.38 1.68 14.86
N ASP A 17 -12.75 1.63 16.14
CA ASP A 17 -13.85 0.77 16.62
C ASP A 17 -15.20 1.15 16.00
N MET A 18 -15.48 2.45 15.82
CA MET A 18 -16.69 2.92 15.12
C MET A 18 -16.74 2.45 13.66
N LEU A 19 -15.59 2.45 12.97
CA LEU A 19 -15.47 2.04 11.57
C LEU A 19 -15.43 0.51 11.39
N ARG A 20 -14.88 -0.20 12.37
CA ARG A 20 -14.77 -1.66 12.37
C ARG A 20 -16.14 -2.32 12.34
N GLY A 21 -17.10 -1.78 13.09
CA GLY A 21 -18.43 -2.36 13.25
C GLY A 21 -18.35 -3.78 13.84
N GLY A 22 -19.02 -4.75 13.20
CA GLY A 22 -19.05 -6.14 13.65
C GLY A 22 -17.84 -7.01 13.22
N ARG A 23 -16.91 -6.46 12.44
CA ARG A 23 -15.77 -7.22 11.89
C ARG A 23 -14.70 -7.50 12.94
N THR A 24 -13.86 -8.50 12.72
CA THR A 24 -12.65 -8.70 13.54
C THR A 24 -11.64 -7.59 13.27
N TRP A 25 -10.70 -7.38 14.22
CA TRP A 25 -9.60 -6.42 14.01
C TRP A 25 -8.71 -6.79 12.82
N GLU A 26 -8.50 -8.08 12.59
CA GLU A 26 -7.65 -8.56 11.50
C GLU A 26 -8.29 -8.25 10.15
N GLU A 27 -9.56 -8.63 9.94
CA GLU A 27 -10.30 -8.32 8.70
C GLU A 27 -10.35 -6.82 8.44
N PHE A 28 -10.70 -6.04 9.46
CA PHE A 28 -10.82 -4.60 9.31
C PHE A 28 -9.49 -3.92 8.97
N LEU A 29 -8.39 -4.28 9.67
CA LEU A 29 -7.09 -3.67 9.41
C LEU A 29 -6.52 -4.12 8.06
N THR A 30 -6.76 -5.36 7.64
CA THR A 30 -6.38 -5.84 6.30
C THR A 30 -7.12 -5.08 5.20
N GLU A 31 -8.44 -4.90 5.33
CA GLU A 31 -9.24 -4.15 4.36
C GLU A 31 -8.84 -2.66 4.31
N LEU A 32 -8.61 -2.06 5.48
CA LEU A 32 -8.15 -0.68 5.60
C LEU A 32 -6.79 -0.48 4.91
N LEU A 33 -5.85 -1.42 5.12
CA LEU A 33 -4.54 -1.39 4.49
C LEU A 33 -4.66 -1.51 2.97
N ASN A 34 -5.44 -2.47 2.47
CA ASN A 34 -5.61 -2.67 1.03
C ASN A 34 -6.22 -1.42 0.37
N THR A 35 -7.22 -0.81 1.00
CA THR A 35 -7.83 0.44 0.52
C THR A 35 -6.82 1.59 0.46
N ALA A 36 -5.97 1.72 1.49
CA ALA A 36 -4.93 2.74 1.51
C ALA A 36 -3.86 2.51 0.44
N LEU A 37 -3.48 1.25 0.20
CA LEU A 37 -2.54 0.88 -0.86
C LEU A 37 -3.11 1.20 -2.24
N ASP A 38 -4.36 0.81 -2.51
CA ASP A 38 -5.03 1.10 -3.78
C ASP A 38 -5.13 2.60 -4.05
N ALA A 39 -5.47 3.40 -3.03
CA ALA A 39 -5.52 4.85 -3.14
C ALA A 39 -4.12 5.42 -3.48
N LYS A 40 -3.06 4.95 -2.81
CA LYS A 40 -1.69 5.38 -3.08
C LYS A 40 -1.20 4.95 -4.47
N MET A 41 -1.57 3.76 -4.92
CA MET A 41 -1.26 3.30 -6.28
C MET A 41 -1.94 4.19 -7.32
N ARG A 42 -3.22 4.54 -7.13
CA ARG A 42 -3.94 5.45 -8.03
C ARG A 42 -3.32 6.86 -8.05
N GLU A 43 -2.98 7.40 -6.88
CA GLU A 43 -2.25 8.69 -6.80
C GLU A 43 -0.94 8.64 -7.58
N LEU A 44 -0.18 7.55 -7.43
CA LEU A 44 1.06 7.34 -8.16
C LEU A 44 0.82 7.23 -9.67
N GLU A 45 -0.17 6.45 -10.11
CA GLU A 45 -0.52 6.34 -11.52
C GLU A 45 -0.89 7.69 -12.15
N VAL A 46 -1.70 8.50 -11.46
CA VAL A 46 -2.05 9.86 -11.89
C VAL A 46 -0.80 10.70 -12.01
N PHE A 47 0.05 10.71 -10.97
CA PHE A 47 1.32 11.43 -11.00
C PHE A 47 2.21 10.97 -12.17
N LEU A 48 2.29 9.66 -12.43
CA LEU A 48 3.10 9.14 -13.53
C LEU A 48 2.54 9.53 -14.90
N ARG A 49 1.21 9.57 -15.06
CA ARG A 49 0.54 10.02 -16.29
C ARG A 49 0.72 11.51 -16.53
N GLU A 50 0.54 12.34 -15.51
CA GLU A 50 0.70 13.80 -15.60
C GLU A 50 2.15 14.19 -15.91
N THR A 51 3.11 13.45 -15.34
CA THR A 51 4.53 13.68 -15.60
C THR A 51 5.01 13.02 -16.89
N ALA A 52 4.22 12.15 -17.55
CA ALA A 52 4.60 11.45 -18.79
C ALA A 52 4.88 12.42 -19.95
N GLY A 53 4.16 13.55 -20.04
CA GLY A 53 4.39 14.57 -21.06
C GLY A 53 5.69 15.36 -20.89
N ARG A 54 6.43 15.17 -19.78
CA ARG A 54 7.72 15.80 -19.49
C ARG A 54 8.87 14.79 -19.43
N ARG A 55 8.64 13.54 -19.84
CA ARG A 55 9.67 12.49 -19.80
C ARG A 55 10.36 12.35 -21.15
N ASP A 56 11.67 12.24 -21.08
CA ASP A 56 12.53 11.80 -22.19
C ASP A 56 12.42 10.28 -22.45
N LEU A 57 11.62 9.54 -21.67
CA LEU A 57 11.49 8.09 -21.73
C LEU A 57 10.00 7.64 -21.70
N PRO A 58 9.56 6.80 -22.66
CA PRO A 58 8.17 6.35 -22.76
C PRO A 58 7.79 5.35 -21.66
N PHE A 59 6.49 5.33 -21.34
CA PHE A 59 5.88 4.59 -20.24
C PHE A 59 6.09 3.06 -20.33
N GLU A 60 6.25 2.53 -21.53
CA GLU A 60 6.49 1.09 -21.79
C GLU A 60 7.79 0.56 -21.16
N ARG A 61 8.75 1.43 -20.84
CA ARG A 61 10.01 1.05 -20.16
C ARG A 61 9.92 1.06 -18.63
N LEU A 62 8.79 1.47 -18.07
CA LEU A 62 8.55 1.57 -16.63
C LEU A 62 7.85 0.30 -16.11
N GLU A 63 8.26 -0.87 -16.62
CA GLU A 63 8.04 -2.14 -15.92
C GLU A 63 8.83 -2.09 -14.60
N LEU A 64 8.24 -1.45 -13.60
CA LEU A 64 8.64 -1.60 -12.21
C LEU A 64 8.62 -3.10 -11.92
N ARG A 65 9.82 -3.69 -11.83
CA ARG A 65 10.07 -5.03 -11.29
C ARG A 65 9.53 -5.09 -9.86
N LEU A 66 8.23 -5.27 -9.71
CA LEU A 66 7.57 -5.69 -8.48
C LEU A 66 7.42 -7.22 -8.44
N ARG A 67 8.20 -7.94 -9.25
CA ARG A 67 8.27 -9.40 -9.25
C ARG A 67 9.73 -9.85 -9.38
N GLY A 68 10.26 -10.49 -8.35
CA GLY A 68 11.58 -11.11 -8.36
C GLY A 68 12.54 -10.61 -7.29
N GLY A 69 12.11 -10.63 -6.02
CA GLY A 69 13.05 -10.75 -4.93
C GLY A 69 13.45 -12.22 -4.79
N ASP A 70 14.38 -12.69 -5.63
CA ASP A 70 15.12 -13.92 -5.37
C ASP A 70 16.61 -13.57 -5.45
N GLY A 71 17.25 -13.61 -4.29
CA GLY A 71 18.67 -13.36 -4.14
C GLY A 71 19.50 -14.46 -4.81
N SER A 72 20.54 -14.04 -5.50
CA SER A 72 21.75 -14.84 -5.66
C SER A 72 22.91 -13.89 -5.89
N GLY A 73 23.64 -13.58 -4.82
CA GLY A 73 24.99 -13.05 -4.95
C GLY A 73 25.91 -14.15 -5.48
N SER A 74 26.70 -13.81 -6.49
CA SER A 74 28.02 -14.38 -6.79
C SER A 74 28.63 -13.59 -7.93
N GLY A 75 29.84 -13.08 -7.72
CA GLY A 75 30.62 -12.25 -8.63
C GLY A 75 31.62 -11.42 -7.83
#